data_AF-A0A6C0D8V8-F1
#
_entry.id   AF-A0A6C0D8V8-F1
#
_cell.length_a   1.000
_cell.length_b   1.000
_cell.length_c   1.000
_cell.angle_alpha   90.00
_cell.angle_beta   90.00
_cell.angle_gamma   90.00
#
_symmetry.space_group_name_H-M   'P 1'
#
loop_
_entity.id
_entity.type
_entity.pdbx_description
1 polymer ?
#
loop_
_entity_poly.entity_id
_entity_poly.type
_entity_poly.pdbx_seq_one_letter_code
_entity_poly.pdbx_strand_id
1 'polypeptide(L)'
;MTSNNHHELNLSYIKLLPEETEIIIKEFISVNTLCFLNKTYYIKYHKNVKKWIMSKNLYDNYIRHVLRNDNEFVFKLILKENALRWFRMKKYKYSNKIFPNYCCFIDKFCLDNESTKCRDLIKKHINLLK
;
A
#
# COMPACT_ATOMS: atom_id res chain seq x y z
N MET A 1 6.27 21.74 -29.12
CA MET A 1 7.32 20.72 -28.90
C MET A 1 6.83 19.77 -27.82
N THR A 2 6.79 18.48 -28.17
CA THR A 2 6.40 17.27 -27.40
C THR A 2 5.03 17.28 -26.69
N SER A 3 3.99 16.90 -27.43
CA SER A 3 2.77 16.31 -26.89
C SER A 3 3.13 14.96 -26.26
N ASN A 4 3.27 14.91 -24.94
CA ASN A 4 3.35 13.65 -24.21
C ASN A 4 1.96 12.99 -24.22
N ASN A 5 1.61 12.37 -25.35
CA ASN A 5 0.49 11.45 -25.41
C ASN A 5 0.90 10.18 -24.66
N HIS A 6 0.79 10.19 -23.33
CA HIS A 6 0.72 8.96 -22.57
C HIS A 6 -0.57 8.25 -23.01
N HIS A 7 -0.46 7.33 -23.97
CA HIS A 7 -1.50 6.33 -24.18
C HIS A 7 -1.58 5.51 -22.89
N GLU A 8 -2.50 5.89 -22.02
CA GLU A 8 -2.80 5.16 -20.80
C GLU A 8 -3.34 3.80 -21.24
N LEU A 9 -2.55 2.75 -21.02
CA LEU A 9 -2.87 1.41 -21.47
C LEU A 9 -4.07 0.91 -20.69
N ASN A 10 -5.27 1.03 -21.26
CA ASN A 10 -6.48 0.57 -20.60
C ASN A 10 -6.63 -0.95 -20.74
N LEU A 11 -6.14 -1.67 -19.73
CA LEU A 11 -6.21 -3.13 -19.66
C LEU A 11 -7.64 -3.67 -19.53
N SER A 12 -8.67 -2.83 -19.40
CA SER A 12 -10.07 -3.28 -19.37
C SER A 12 -10.49 -3.98 -20.66
N TYR A 13 -9.90 -3.60 -21.81
CA TYR A 13 -10.21 -4.21 -23.11
C TYR A 13 -9.80 -5.68 -23.21
N ILE A 14 -8.82 -6.13 -22.40
CA ILE A 14 -8.43 -7.55 -22.36
C ILE A 14 -9.62 -8.43 -21.94
N LYS A 15 -10.54 -7.91 -21.12
CA LYS A 15 -11.72 -8.66 -20.66
C LYS A 15 -12.77 -8.91 -21.77
N LEU A 16 -12.64 -8.25 -22.92
CA LEU A 16 -13.51 -8.48 -24.08
C LEU A 16 -13.03 -9.66 -24.93
N LEU A 17 -11.82 -10.17 -24.66
CA LEU A 17 -11.22 -11.28 -25.38
C LEU A 17 -11.67 -12.63 -24.79
N PRO A 18 -11.61 -13.72 -25.56
CA PRO A 18 -11.74 -15.06 -25.01
C PRO A 18 -10.74 -15.30 -23.86
N GLU A 19 -11.17 -16.06 -22.85
CA GLU A 19 -10.39 -16.31 -21.63
C GLU A 19 -8.96 -16.81 -21.94
N GLU A 20 -8.82 -17.70 -22.91
CA GLU A 20 -7.53 -18.25 -23.37
C GLU A 20 -6.58 -17.14 -23.86
N THR A 21 -7.11 -16.16 -24.59
CA THR A 21 -6.32 -15.04 -25.11
C THR A 21 -5.94 -14.08 -23.97
N GLU A 22 -6.85 -13.84 -23.03
CA GLU A 22 -6.57 -13.06 -21.83
C GLU A 22 -5.43 -13.70 -21.00
N ILE A 23 -5.44 -15.03 -20.84
CA ILE A 23 -4.39 -15.76 -20.12
C ILE A 23 -3.04 -15.56 -20.80
N ILE A 24 -2.96 -15.80 -22.11
CA ILE A 24 -1.71 -15.64 -22.87
C ILE A 24 -1.19 -14.21 -22.76
N ILE A 25 -2.03 -13.19 -22.94
CA ILE A 25 -1.61 -11.78 -22.84
C ILE A 25 -1.07 -11.49 -21.43
N LYS A 26 -1.73 -11.97 -20.38
CA LYS A 26 -1.30 -11.74 -18.99
C LYS A 26 0.08 -12.31 -18.68
N GLU A 27 0.53 -13.36 -19.36
CA GLU A 27 1.88 -13.92 -19.18
C GLU A 27 2.98 -12.93 -19.59
N PHE A 28 2.68 -12.04 -20.55
CA PHE A 28 3.61 -10.99 -21.00
C PHE A 28 3.53 -9.71 -20.16
N ILE A 29 2.54 -9.58 -19.27
CA ILE A 29 2.41 -8.40 -18.42
C ILE A 29 3.30 -8.56 -17.19
N SER A 30 4.11 -7.55 -16.92
CA SER A 30 4.98 -7.55 -15.74
C SER A 30 4.17 -7.63 -14.43
N VAL A 31 4.74 -8.30 -13.42
CA VAL A 31 4.15 -8.38 -12.07
C VAL A 31 3.88 -6.99 -11.49
N ASN A 32 4.74 -6.01 -11.80
CA ASN A 32 4.59 -4.62 -11.34
C ASN A 32 3.34 -3.94 -11.88
N THR A 33 2.88 -4.33 -13.06
CA THR A 33 1.64 -3.83 -13.65
C THR A 33 0.45 -4.64 -13.14
N LEU A 34 0.56 -5.97 -13.12
CA LEU A 34 -0.53 -6.87 -12.70
C LEU A 34 -0.98 -6.63 -11.26
N CYS A 35 -0.04 -6.35 -10.35
CA CYS A 35 -0.34 -6.25 -8.92
C CYS A 35 -1.29 -5.12 -8.56
N PHE A 36 -1.37 -4.06 -9.37
CA PHE A 36 -2.26 -2.92 -9.11
C PHE A 36 -3.59 -2.99 -9.87
N LEU A 37 -3.84 -4.02 -10.68
CA LEU A 37 -5.08 -4.13 -11.47
C LEU A 37 -6.30 -4.51 -10.64
N ASN A 38 -6.13 -5.37 -9.65
CA ASN A 38 -7.22 -5.79 -8.77
C ASN A 38 -6.70 -6.30 -7.42
N LYS A 39 -7.64 -6.46 -6.46
CA LYS A 39 -7.36 -6.91 -5.10
C LYS A 39 -6.72 -8.31 -5.06
N THR A 40 -7.14 -9.22 -5.93
CA THR A 40 -6.65 -10.61 -5.99
C THR A 40 -5.18 -10.64 -6.41
N TYR A 41 -4.82 -9.91 -7.47
CA TYR A 41 -3.42 -9.78 -7.90
C TYR A 41 -2.58 -9.02 -6.88
N TYR A 42 -3.14 -7.99 -6.24
CA TYR A 42 -2.43 -7.29 -5.18
C TYR A 42 -2.04 -8.25 -4.05
N ILE A 43 -2.98 -9.07 -3.55
CA ILE A 43 -2.70 -10.07 -2.51
C ILE A 43 -1.65 -11.09 -3.00
N LYS A 44 -1.80 -11.61 -4.22
CA LYS A 44 -0.89 -12.59 -4.81
C LYS A 44 0.54 -12.08 -4.90
N TYR A 45 0.71 -10.81 -5.29
CA TYR A 45 2.01 -10.20 -5.58
C TYR A 45 2.49 -9.21 -4.50
N HIS A 46 1.79 -9.08 -3.38
CA HIS A 46 2.12 -8.12 -2.30
C HIS A 46 3.56 -8.30 -1.78
N LYS A 47 4.07 -9.55 -1.72
CA LYS A 47 5.46 -9.84 -1.37
C LYS A 47 6.46 -9.17 -2.34
N ASN A 48 6.15 -9.13 -3.63
CA ASN A 48 6.97 -8.49 -4.66
C ASN A 48 6.94 -6.97 -4.51
N VAL A 49 5.75 -6.40 -4.27
CA VAL A 49 5.55 -4.96 -4.02
C VAL A 49 6.42 -4.52 -2.84
N LYS A 50 6.40 -5.29 -1.73
CA LYS A 50 7.24 -5.01 -0.56
C LYS A 50 8.73 -5.00 -0.91
N LYS A 51 9.23 -6.02 -1.61
CA LYS A 51 10.65 -6.09 -2.04
C LYS A 51 11.04 -4.89 -2.89
N TRP A 52 10.20 -4.52 -3.84
CA TRP A 52 10.44 -3.41 -4.76
C TRP A 52 10.45 -2.04 -4.06
N ILE A 53 9.55 -1.83 -3.11
CA ILE A 53 9.46 -0.55 -2.38
C ILE A 53 10.60 -0.45 -1.35
N MET A 54 10.95 -1.56 -0.69
CA MET A 54 12.07 -1.59 0.27
C MET A 54 13.42 -1.34 -0.43
N SER A 55 13.65 -1.89 -1.63
CA SER A 55 14.93 -1.71 -2.34
C SER A 55 15.22 -0.26 -2.72
N LYS A 56 14.20 0.59 -2.78
CA LYS A 56 14.34 2.02 -3.09
C LYS A 56 14.38 2.92 -1.86
N ASN A 57 14.39 2.38 -0.64
CA ASN A 57 14.22 3.14 0.61
C ASN A 57 12.93 4.00 0.63
N LEU A 58 11.90 3.61 -0.13
CA LEU A 58 10.64 4.35 -0.28
C LEU A 58 9.53 3.85 0.64
N TYR A 59 9.81 2.89 1.52
CA TYR A 59 8.78 2.20 2.31
C TYR A 59 7.96 3.14 3.20
N ASP A 60 8.62 4.08 3.86
CA ASP A 60 7.97 5.09 4.69
C ASP A 60 7.11 6.05 3.86
N ASN A 61 7.58 6.46 2.68
CA ASN A 61 6.81 7.29 1.74
C ASN A 61 5.57 6.54 1.24
N TYR A 62 5.72 5.26 0.93
CA TYR A 62 4.64 4.41 0.49
C TYR A 62 3.55 4.25 1.56
N ILE A 63 3.94 3.97 2.81
CA ILE A 63 2.98 3.89 3.92
C ILE A 63 2.24 5.21 4.06
N ARG A 64 2.96 6.35 4.08
CA ARG A 64 2.32 7.66 4.15
C ARG A 64 1.36 7.92 2.99
N HIS A 65 1.71 7.50 1.78
CA HIS A 65 0.82 7.62 0.61
C HIS A 65 -0.44 6.75 0.76
N VAL A 66 -0.30 5.53 1.27
CA VAL A 66 -1.44 4.64 1.56
C VAL A 66 -2.36 5.27 2.60
N LEU A 67 -1.79 5.84 3.66
CA LEU A 67 -2.54 6.49 4.73
C LEU A 67 -3.27 7.74 4.22
N ARG A 68 -2.58 8.65 3.52
CA ARG A 68 -3.17 9.89 2.98
C ARG A 68 -4.40 9.65 2.11
N ASN A 69 -4.40 8.56 1.34
CA ASN A 69 -5.51 8.21 0.44
C ASN A 69 -6.57 7.33 1.13
N ASP A 70 -6.49 7.15 2.45
CA ASP A 70 -7.35 6.28 3.25
C ASP A 70 -7.53 4.86 2.64
N ASN A 71 -6.45 4.31 2.09
CA ASN A 71 -6.49 3.02 1.40
C ASN A 71 -6.42 1.86 2.41
N GLU A 72 -7.57 1.63 3.06
CA GLU A 72 -7.77 0.63 4.09
C GLU A 72 -7.32 -0.78 3.66
N PHE A 73 -7.63 -1.18 2.44
CA PHE A 73 -7.33 -2.52 1.93
C PHE A 73 -5.83 -2.80 1.93
N VAL A 74 -5.05 -1.89 1.35
CA VAL A 74 -3.59 -2.00 1.32
C VAL A 74 -3.02 -1.88 2.73
N PHE A 75 -3.52 -0.91 3.50
CA PHE A 75 -3.04 -0.67 4.85
C PHE A 75 -3.24 -1.88 5.76
N LYS A 76 -4.37 -2.58 5.66
CA LYS A 76 -4.68 -3.80 6.44
C LYS A 76 -3.62 -4.89 6.26
N LEU A 77 -3.13 -5.08 5.03
CA LEU A 77 -2.08 -6.07 4.73
C LEU A 77 -0.74 -5.63 5.32
N ILE A 78 -0.36 -4.37 5.15
CA ILE A 78 0.87 -3.81 5.71
C ILE A 78 0.84 -3.90 7.24
N LEU A 79 -0.29 -3.56 7.86
CA LEU A 79 -0.48 -3.55 9.29
C LEU A 79 -0.35 -4.96 9.87
N LYS A 80 -0.98 -5.97 9.26
CA LYS A 80 -0.87 -7.38 9.70
C LYS A 80 0.58 -7.87 9.74
N GLU A 81 1.42 -7.42 8.80
CA GLU A 81 2.83 -7.82 8.75
C GLU A 81 3.74 -7.07 9.73
N ASN A 82 3.37 -5.84 10.11
CA ASN A 82 4.29 -4.93 10.79
C ASN A 82 3.84 -4.50 12.18
N ALA A 83 2.59 -4.74 12.58
CA ALA A 83 2.00 -4.18 13.80
C ALA A 83 2.86 -4.41 15.05
N LEU A 84 3.35 -5.63 15.27
CA LEU A 84 4.19 -5.96 16.43
C LEU A 84 5.54 -5.20 16.41
N ARG A 85 6.18 -5.16 15.23
CA ARG A 85 7.44 -4.41 15.04
C ARG A 85 7.25 -2.92 15.29
N TRP A 86 6.17 -2.36 14.75
CA TRP A 86 5.81 -0.95 14.88
C TRP A 86 5.46 -0.55 16.31
N PHE A 87 4.83 -1.43 17.07
CA PHE A 87 4.53 -1.21 18.49
C PHE A 87 5.79 -1.24 19.38
N ARG A 88 6.72 -2.13 19.05
CA ARG A 88 8.01 -2.27 19.75
C ARG A 88 9.00 -1.17 19.40
N MET A 89 8.95 -0.59 18.20
CA MET A 89 9.80 0.51 17.80
C MET A 89 9.51 1.75 18.65
N LYS A 90 10.44 2.12 19.54
CA LYS A 90 10.28 3.25 20.46
C LYS A 90 10.87 4.53 19.89
N LYS A 91 10.35 5.68 20.37
CA LYS A 91 10.87 7.03 20.06
C LYS A 91 10.97 7.31 18.56
N TYR A 92 9.93 6.94 17.80
CA TYR A 92 9.90 7.18 16.36
C TYR A 92 9.89 8.68 16.08
N LYS A 93 10.86 9.16 15.29
CA LYS A 93 10.98 10.58 14.95
C LYS A 93 10.36 10.82 13.58
N TYR A 94 9.51 11.83 13.50
CA TYR A 94 8.98 12.30 12.23
C TYR A 94 8.84 13.81 12.26
N SER A 95 9.42 14.48 11.25
CA SER A 95 9.60 15.93 11.27
C SER A 95 10.28 16.34 12.59
N ASN A 96 9.69 17.26 13.35
CA ASN A 96 10.21 17.74 14.63
C ASN A 96 9.51 17.14 15.85
N LYS A 97 8.79 16.02 15.69
CA LYS A 97 8.04 15.34 16.76
C LYS A 97 8.59 13.96 17.03
N ILE A 98 8.58 13.56 18.31
CA ILE A 98 8.95 12.21 18.76
C ILE A 98 7.69 11.51 19.24
N PHE A 99 7.39 10.38 18.63
CA PHE A 99 6.25 9.54 18.98
C PHE A 99 6.69 8.36 19.86
N PRO A 100 5.87 7.93 20.82
CA PRO A 100 6.19 6.79 21.68
C PRO A 100 6.52 5.52 20.89
N ASN A 101 5.78 5.28 19.81
CA ASN A 101 6.03 4.23 18.84
C ASN A 101 5.46 4.59 17.46
N TYR A 102 5.67 3.72 16.47
CA TYR A 102 5.20 3.98 15.10
C TYR A 102 3.68 3.95 14.97
N CYS A 103 3.00 3.11 15.75
CA CYS A 103 1.54 3.06 15.76
C CYS A 103 0.93 4.41 16.23
N CYS A 104 1.55 5.06 17.23
CA CYS A 104 1.17 6.41 17.66
C CYS A 104 1.40 7.46 16.57
N PHE A 105 2.50 7.35 15.83
CA PHE A 105 2.73 8.18 14.64
C PHE A 105 1.62 7.97 13.61
N ILE A 106 1.27 6.72 13.29
CA ILE A 106 0.20 6.41 12.32
C ILE A 106 -1.14 6.99 12.78
N ASP A 107 -1.57 6.80 14.03
CA ASP A 107 -2.85 7.33 14.51
C ASP A 107 -2.91 8.86 14.38
N LYS A 108 -1.83 9.56 14.76
CA LYS A 108 -1.74 11.02 14.56
C LYS A 108 -1.73 11.40 13.09
N PHE A 109 -0.97 10.68 12.26
CA PHE A 109 -0.88 10.94 10.83
C PHE A 109 -2.22 10.73 10.12
N CYS A 110 -2.99 9.70 10.50
CA CYS A 110 -4.34 9.49 9.98
C CYS A 110 -5.29 10.59 10.41
N LEU A 111 -5.20 11.06 11.67
CA LEU A 111 -6.01 12.19 12.15
C LEU A 111 -5.69 13.48 11.39
N ASP A 112 -4.41 13.75 11.10
CA ASP A 112 -3.99 14.94 10.37
C ASP A 112 -4.37 14.91 8.88
N ASN A 113 -4.67 13.72 8.31
CA ASN A 113 -5.08 13.55 6.90
C ASN A 113 -6.51 13.02 6.76
N GLU A 114 -7.34 13.11 7.80
CA GLU A 114 -8.75 12.69 7.82
C GLU A 114 -8.99 11.23 7.35
N SER A 115 -7.99 10.36 7.53
CA SER A 115 -7.99 8.98 7.05
C SER A 115 -8.70 8.05 8.03
N THR A 116 -10.02 8.16 8.09
CA THR A 116 -10.86 7.54 9.14
C THR A 116 -10.78 6.00 9.13
N LYS A 117 -10.83 5.35 7.98
CA LYS A 117 -10.81 3.87 7.89
C LYS A 117 -9.47 3.30 8.35
N CYS A 118 -8.37 3.90 7.88
CA CYS A 118 -7.03 3.52 8.31
C CYS A 118 -6.84 3.75 9.82
N ARG A 119 -7.40 4.84 10.35
CA ARG A 119 -7.35 5.16 11.77
C ARG A 119 -8.08 4.12 12.63
N ASP A 120 -9.26 3.70 12.20
CA ASP A 120 -10.04 2.70 12.93
C ASP A 120 -9.34 1.35 12.94
N LEU A 121 -8.70 0.96 11.82
CA LEU A 121 -7.86 -0.24 11.76
C LEU A 121 -6.70 -0.21 12.77
N ILE A 122 -5.93 0.89 12.83
CA ILE A 122 -4.78 0.97 13.74
C ILE A 122 -5.24 0.97 15.20
N LYS A 123 -6.32 1.68 15.54
CA LYS A 123 -6.88 1.69 16.90
C LYS A 123 -7.33 0.31 17.34
N LYS A 124 -8.03 -0.42 16.46
CA LYS A 124 -8.43 -1.80 16.71
C LYS A 124 -7.22 -2.69 17.03
N HIS A 125 -6.12 -2.56 16.29
CA HIS A 125 -4.90 -3.32 16.56
C HIS A 125 -4.17 -2.88 17.83
N ILE A 126 -4.09 -1.59 18.13
CA ILE A 126 -3.47 -1.11 19.38
C ILE A 126 -4.19 -1.69 20.59
N ASN A 127 -5.52 -1.77 20.57
CA ASN A 127 -6.31 -2.34 21.66
C ASN A 127 -6.09 -3.85 21.84
N LEU A 128 -5.71 -4.57 20.77
CA LEU A 128 -5.40 -6.01 20.84
C LEU A 128 -3.97 -6.30 21.32
N LEU A 129 -3.09 -5.29 21.31
CA LEU A 129 -1.67 -5.43 21.69
C LEU A 129 -1.39 -4.94 23.12
N LYS A 130 -2.38 -4.32 23.77
CA LYS A 130 -2.36 -3.96 25.19
C LYS A 130 -2.74 -5.17 26.03
#